data_AF-A0A2V6PMA8-F1
#
_entry.id   AF-A0A2V6PMA8-F1
#
_cell.length_a   1.000
_cell.length_b   1.000
_cell.length_c   1.000
_cell.angle_alpha   90.00
_cell.angle_beta   90.00
_cell.angle_gamma   90.00
#
_symmetry.space_group_name_H-M   'P 1'
#
loop_
_entity.id
_entity.type
_entity.pdbx_description
1 polymer ?
#
loop_
_entity_poly.entity_id
_entity_poly.type
_entity_poly.pdbx_seq_one_letter_code
_entity_poly.pdbx_strand_id
1 'polypeptide(L)'
;MRSVSMNGYVGERASPYTSGYRQFKKISEFVNPSPSQAFVFIDEREDGINDALLQIDMGGFDPWQPSRYTIVDYPADWHNRGANLSFADGHTETWRWRDGRTMPAHWFGQLLPLGVFSPNNADVTRIQAAASRKITRGN
;
A
#
# COMPACT_ATOMS: atom_id res chain seq x y z
N MET A 1 17.77 5.60 9.90
CA MET A 1 17.25 4.25 9.60
C MET A 1 16.11 4.45 8.60
N ARG A 2 15.95 3.60 7.57
CA ARG A 2 14.73 3.60 6.76
C ARG A 2 13.86 2.47 7.27
N SER A 3 12.59 2.77 7.48
CA SER A 3 11.58 1.77 7.80
C SER A 3 11.05 1.21 6.49
N VAL A 4 11.01 -0.11 6.35
CA VAL A 4 10.59 -0.81 5.14
C VAL A 4 9.50 -1.79 5.51
N SER A 5 8.44 -1.82 4.71
CA SER A 5 7.31 -2.70 4.92
C SER A 5 6.96 -3.47 3.67
N MET A 6 6.46 -4.68 3.88
CA MET A 6 5.95 -5.52 2.80
C MET A 6 4.50 -5.15 2.50
N ASN A 7 4.08 -5.22 1.24
CA ASN A 7 2.67 -5.16 0.86
C ASN A 7 1.85 -6.13 1.73
N GLY A 8 0.86 -5.64 2.47
CA GLY A 8 0.08 -6.45 3.41
C GLY A 8 -0.73 -7.60 2.78
N TYR A 9 -0.77 -7.70 1.44
CA TYR A 9 -1.34 -8.81 0.67
C TYR A 9 -0.29 -9.80 0.15
N VAL A 10 1.01 -9.62 0.41
CA VAL A 10 2.07 -10.56 0.02
C VAL A 10 2.51 -11.38 1.24
N GLY A 11 2.72 -12.69 1.06
CA GLY A 11 3.09 -13.62 2.13
C GLY A 11 1.90 -14.32 2.79
N GLU A 12 2.19 -15.15 3.80
CA GLU A 12 1.18 -15.88 4.58
C GLU A 12 0.66 -15.03 5.74
N ARG A 13 -0.66 -15.00 5.92
CA ARG A 13 -1.41 -14.25 6.95
C ARG A 13 -2.74 -14.94 7.16
N ALA A 14 -3.32 -14.80 8.36
CA ALA A 14 -4.59 -15.44 8.70
C ALA A 14 -5.74 -15.03 7.77
N SER A 15 -5.79 -13.77 7.34
CA SER A 15 -6.79 -13.26 6.38
C SER A 15 -6.30 -11.96 5.73
N PRO A 16 -6.75 -11.65 4.50
CA PRO A 16 -6.53 -10.35 3.90
C PRO A 16 -7.27 -9.27 4.71
N TYR A 17 -6.68 -8.08 4.79
CA TYR A 17 -7.28 -6.98 5.55
C TYR A 17 -8.63 -6.54 5.01
N THR A 18 -8.73 -6.35 3.70
CA THR A 18 -10.02 -6.23 3.03
C THR A 18 -10.41 -7.59 2.48
N SER A 19 -11.47 -8.17 3.04
CA SER A 19 -11.99 -9.46 2.62
C SER A 19 -12.34 -9.48 1.12
N GLY A 20 -12.13 -10.64 0.47
CA GLY A 20 -12.38 -10.83 -0.95
C GLY A 20 -11.25 -10.37 -1.88
N TYR A 21 -10.15 -9.84 -1.35
CA TYR A 21 -8.94 -9.52 -2.12
C TYR A 21 -7.89 -10.63 -2.04
N ARG A 22 -7.09 -10.77 -3.10
CA ARG A 22 -6.08 -11.82 -3.24
C ARG A 22 -4.91 -11.56 -2.30
N GLN A 23 -4.47 -12.63 -1.63
CA GLN A 23 -3.20 -12.67 -0.92
C GLN A 23 -2.22 -13.54 -1.73
N PHE A 24 -1.07 -12.99 -2.07
CA PHE A 24 -0.05 -13.62 -2.91
C PHE A 24 0.95 -14.37 -2.01
N LYS A 25 0.83 -15.70 -1.99
CA LYS A 25 1.69 -16.63 -1.26
C LYS A 25 2.82 -17.18 -2.15
N LYS A 26 2.65 -17.14 -3.48
CA LYS A 26 3.65 -17.62 -4.45
C LYS A 26 3.78 -16.67 -5.62
N ILE A 27 4.96 -16.64 -6.25
CA ILE A 27 5.25 -15.80 -7.42
C ILE A 27 4.24 -16.03 -8.56
N SER A 28 3.82 -17.29 -8.78
CA SER A 28 2.85 -17.65 -9.83
C SER A 28 1.47 -17.03 -9.64
N GLU A 29 1.16 -16.48 -8.46
CA GLU A 29 -0.15 -15.89 -8.16
C GLU A 29 -0.25 -14.42 -8.55
N PHE A 30 0.88 -13.75 -8.85
CA PHE A 30 0.93 -12.38 -9.37
C PHE A 30 0.46 -12.33 -10.83
N VAL A 31 -0.83 -12.59 -11.04
CA VAL A 31 -1.48 -12.52 -12.36
C VAL A 31 -2.16 -11.17 -12.56
N ASN A 32 -2.84 -10.68 -11.52
CA ASN A 32 -3.50 -9.38 -11.51
C ASN A 32 -3.45 -8.78 -10.09
N PRO A 33 -2.67 -7.71 -9.84
CA PRO A 33 -1.71 -7.11 -10.77
C PRO A 33 -0.65 -8.09 -11.28
N SER A 34 -0.14 -7.84 -12.49
CA SER A 34 1.00 -8.60 -13.05
C SER A 34 2.27 -8.37 -12.23
N PRO A 35 3.33 -9.19 -12.37
CA PRO A 35 4.51 -9.08 -11.51
C PRO A 35 5.19 -7.71 -11.56
N SER A 36 5.22 -7.06 -12.72
CA SER A 36 5.76 -5.70 -12.91
C SER A 36 4.85 -4.58 -12.41
N GLN A 37 3.64 -4.91 -11.95
CA GLN A 37 2.67 -3.94 -11.42
C GLN A 37 2.38 -4.18 -9.94
N ALA A 38 2.74 -5.36 -9.42
CA ALA A 38 2.54 -5.75 -8.04
C ALA A 38 3.77 -5.34 -7.21
N PHE A 39 3.60 -4.39 -6.30
CA PHE A 39 4.71 -4.04 -5.40
C PHE A 39 4.82 -5.07 -4.27
N VAL A 40 6.05 -5.31 -3.82
CA VAL A 40 6.38 -6.24 -2.73
C VAL A 40 6.85 -5.48 -1.50
N PHE A 41 7.83 -4.59 -1.62
CA PHE A 41 8.31 -3.76 -0.52
C PHE A 41 8.18 -2.28 -0.84
N ILE A 42 8.02 -1.47 0.21
CA ILE A 42 7.94 -0.01 0.14
C ILE A 42 8.57 0.62 1.39
N ASP A 43 9.19 1.78 1.25
CA ASP A 43 9.59 2.60 2.40
C ASP A 43 8.33 3.06 3.17
N GLU A 44 8.24 2.79 4.47
CA GLU A 44 7.13 3.22 5.35
C GLU A 44 7.59 4.36 6.27
N ARG A 45 6.64 5.21 6.68
CA ARG A 45 6.85 6.26 7.68
C ARG A 45 7.38 5.70 9.00
N GLU A 46 8.45 6.31 9.49
CA GLU A 46 9.13 5.97 10.75
C GLU A 46 8.28 6.22 11.99
N ASP A 47 7.40 7.21 11.94
CA ASP A 47 6.52 7.62 13.04
C ASP A 47 5.16 6.92 13.02
N GLY A 48 4.94 6.02 12.04
CA GLY A 48 3.72 5.21 11.88
C GLY A 48 3.95 3.69 11.84
N ILE A 49 5.18 3.23 11.56
CA ILE A 49 5.47 1.79 11.42
C ILE A 49 5.12 0.99 12.68
N ASN A 50 4.42 -0.13 12.48
CA ASN A 50 3.96 -0.96 13.60
C ASN A 50 4.27 -2.47 13.45
N ASP A 51 4.13 -3.06 12.27
CA ASP A 51 4.24 -4.51 12.07
C ASP A 51 5.10 -4.90 10.84
N ALA A 52 5.74 -3.92 10.20
CA ALA A 52 6.50 -4.06 8.96
C ALA A 52 5.66 -4.55 7.76
N LEU A 53 4.34 -4.33 7.80
CA LEU A 53 3.41 -4.56 6.70
C LEU A 53 2.72 -3.25 6.37
N LEU A 54 2.79 -2.81 5.11
CA LEU A 54 1.99 -1.67 4.70
C LEU A 54 0.54 -2.15 4.58
N GLN A 55 -0.28 -1.81 5.58
CA GLN A 55 -1.67 -2.16 5.58
C GLN A 55 -2.43 -1.26 4.58
N ILE A 56 -3.15 -1.91 3.67
CA ILE A 56 -3.87 -1.22 2.59
C ILE A 56 -5.33 -1.64 2.64
N ASP A 57 -6.20 -0.67 2.93
CA ASP A 57 -7.64 -0.83 2.76
C ASP A 57 -7.96 -0.79 1.26
N MET A 58 -8.53 -1.87 0.73
CA MET A 58 -9.03 -1.95 -0.64
C MET A 58 -10.51 -1.54 -0.75
N GLY A 59 -11.10 -1.04 0.34
CA GLY A 59 -12.42 -0.41 0.35
C GLY A 59 -12.53 0.70 -0.69
N GLY A 60 -13.57 0.64 -1.53
CA GLY A 60 -13.79 1.60 -2.60
C GLY A 60 -12.88 1.45 -3.83
N PHE A 61 -12.00 0.45 -3.88
CA PHE A 61 -11.25 0.14 -5.11
C PHE A 61 -12.13 -0.63 -6.12
N ASP A 62 -12.80 -1.69 -5.66
CA ASP A 62 -13.75 -2.48 -6.44
C ASP A 62 -14.98 -2.90 -5.59
N PRO A 63 -16.17 -2.33 -5.85
CA PRO A 63 -16.48 -1.37 -6.92
C PRO A 63 -15.86 0.02 -6.66
N TRP A 64 -15.58 0.74 -7.75
CA TRP A 64 -14.91 2.05 -7.73
C TRP A 64 -15.72 3.11 -6.99
N GLN A 65 -15.28 3.44 -5.77
CA GLN A 65 -15.85 4.44 -4.86
C GLN A 65 -14.72 5.17 -4.11
N PRO A 66 -13.94 6.02 -4.80
CA PRO A 66 -12.77 6.68 -4.22
C PRO A 66 -13.10 7.62 -3.05
N SER A 67 -14.36 8.04 -2.93
CA SER A 67 -14.88 8.75 -1.76
C SER A 67 -14.80 7.96 -0.46
N ARG A 68 -14.49 6.66 -0.49
CA ARG A 68 -14.38 5.80 0.70
C ARG A 68 -12.95 5.50 1.15
N TYR A 69 -11.95 6.05 0.48
CA TYR A 69 -10.56 5.72 0.74
C TYR A 69 -10.08 6.13 2.12
N THR A 70 -9.16 5.30 2.63
CA THR A 70 -8.50 5.45 3.92
C THR A 70 -7.00 5.21 3.71
N ILE A 71 -6.15 5.96 4.42
CA ILE A 71 -4.73 5.63 4.56
C ILE A 71 -4.60 4.90 5.90
N VAL A 72 -4.38 3.58 5.86
CA VAL A 72 -4.21 2.79 7.08
C VAL A 72 -2.80 3.03 7.61
N ASP A 73 -1.80 2.58 6.85
CA ASP A 73 -0.40 2.89 7.09
C ASP A 73 0.13 3.86 6.02
N TYR A 74 1.12 4.67 6.41
CA TYR A 74 1.63 5.72 5.55
C TYR A 74 2.94 5.31 4.89
N PRO A 75 3.03 5.42 3.55
CA PRO A 75 4.32 5.29 2.90
C PRO A 75 5.22 6.47 3.27
N ALA A 76 6.53 6.25 3.28
CA ALA A 76 7.51 7.31 3.54
C ALA A 76 7.42 8.43 2.49
N ASP A 77 7.89 9.62 2.87
CA ASP A 77 7.91 10.81 2.03
C ASP A 77 9.32 11.43 1.87
N TRP A 78 10.34 10.74 2.38
CA TRP A 78 11.74 11.19 2.44
C TRP A 78 12.42 11.39 1.06
N HIS A 79 11.85 10.90 -0.04
CA HIS A 79 12.47 10.94 -1.37
C HIS A 79 11.86 11.99 -2.29
N ASN A 80 12.00 13.26 -1.88
CA ASN A 80 11.35 14.40 -2.56
C ASN A 80 9.84 14.15 -2.65
N ARG A 81 9.21 14.03 -1.48
CA ARG A 81 7.77 13.76 -1.35
C ARG A 81 7.40 12.40 -1.93
N GLY A 82 8.14 11.35 -1.54
CA GLY A 82 8.02 10.03 -2.16
C GLY A 82 8.67 8.88 -1.39
N ALA A 83 8.40 7.66 -1.86
CA ALA A 83 8.95 6.39 -1.39
C ALA A 83 9.55 5.58 -2.54
N ASN A 84 10.45 4.66 -2.24
CA ASN A 84 10.87 3.63 -3.19
C ASN A 84 10.05 2.36 -3.00
N LEU A 85 9.73 1.72 -4.11
CA LEU A 85 9.03 0.44 -4.15
C LEU A 85 9.88 -0.58 -4.90
N SER A 86 9.80 -1.84 -4.49
CA SER A 86 10.23 -2.98 -5.32
C SER A 86 9.02 -3.76 -5.80
N PHE A 87 9.14 -4.39 -6.96
CA PHE A 87 8.05 -5.11 -7.62
C PHE A 87 8.36 -6.60 -7.73
N ALA A 88 7.31 -7.40 -7.96
CA ALA A 88 7.41 -8.86 -7.94
C ALA A 88 8.24 -9.45 -9.09
N ASP A 89 8.54 -8.69 -10.15
CA ASP A 89 9.50 -9.05 -11.20
C ASP A 89 10.96 -8.66 -10.88
N GLY A 90 11.19 -7.98 -9.74
CA GLY A 90 12.51 -7.59 -9.25
C GLY A 90 12.97 -6.17 -9.59
N HIS A 91 12.20 -5.37 -10.34
CA HIS A 91 12.56 -3.96 -10.57
C HIS A 91 12.18 -3.06 -9.38
N THR A 92 12.64 -1.82 -9.43
CA THR A 92 12.30 -0.79 -8.44
C THR A 92 11.82 0.50 -9.10
N GLU A 93 10.92 1.21 -8.43
CA GLU A 93 10.45 2.53 -8.84
C GLU A 93 10.51 3.51 -7.66
N THR A 94 10.74 4.78 -7.94
CA THR A 94 10.52 5.85 -6.96
C THR A 94 9.19 6.53 -7.27
N TRP A 95 8.27 6.47 -6.32
CA TRP A 95 6.96 7.09 -6.43
C TRP A 95 6.94 8.41 -5.69
N ARG A 96 6.48 9.47 -6.36
CA ARG A 96 6.19 10.77 -5.73
C ARG A 96 4.70 10.89 -5.47
N TRP A 97 4.37 11.34 -4.26
CA TRP A 97 3.02 11.57 -3.79
C TRP A 97 2.49 12.90 -4.29
N ARG A 98 1.22 12.88 -4.70
CA ARG A 98 0.53 14.03 -5.29
C ARG A 98 -0.40 14.70 -4.29
N ASP A 99 -0.98 13.91 -3.40
CA ASP A 99 -1.90 14.38 -2.39
C ASP A 99 -1.14 14.68 -1.09
N GLY A 100 -1.30 15.91 -0.58
CA GLY A 100 -0.66 16.32 0.67
C GLY A 100 -1.08 15.45 1.87
N ARG A 101 -2.26 14.81 1.81
CA ARG A 101 -2.73 13.90 2.85
C ARG A 101 -1.92 12.60 2.93
N THR A 102 -1.15 12.26 1.91
CA THR A 102 -0.20 11.14 1.91
C THR A 102 1.12 11.51 2.60
N MET A 103 1.34 12.80 2.90
CA MET A 103 2.57 13.34 3.49
C MET A 103 2.26 14.27 4.67
N PRO A 104 1.59 13.75 5.72
CA PRO A 104 1.32 14.55 6.90
C PRO A 104 2.63 15.03 7.56
N ALA A 105 2.55 16.19 8.21
CA ALA A 105 3.68 16.79 8.89
C ALA A 105 4.28 15.83 9.92
N HIS A 106 5.60 15.71 9.92
CA HIS A 106 6.38 14.93 10.88
C HIS A 106 6.71 15.78 12.10
N TRP A 107 6.39 15.30 13.29
CA TRP A 107 6.66 15.98 14.56
C TRP A 107 7.48 15.07 15.47
N PHE A 108 8.64 15.55 15.89
CA PHE A 108 9.54 14.76 16.73
C PHE A 108 8.84 14.34 18.05
N GLY A 109 8.89 13.05 18.35
CA GLY A 109 8.29 12.47 19.56
C GLY A 109 6.78 12.24 19.49
N GLN A 110 6.14 12.47 18.33
CA GLN A 110 4.72 12.21 18.12
C GLN A 110 4.52 11.06 17.15
N LEU A 111 3.63 10.13 17.50
CA LEU A 111 3.19 9.08 16.59
C LEU A 111 2.15 9.63 15.61
N LEU A 112 2.23 9.16 14.37
CA LEU A 112 1.30 9.51 13.31
C LEU A 112 -0.05 8.80 13.53
N PRO A 113 -1.19 9.51 13.46
CA PRO A 113 -2.49 8.85 13.45
C PRO A 113 -2.67 7.97 12.21
N LEU A 114 -3.00 6.70 12.43
CA LEU A 114 -3.24 5.69 11.39
C LEU A 114 -4.73 5.52 11.09
N GLY A 115 -5.09 4.91 9.96
CA GLY A 115 -6.49 4.67 9.60
C GLY A 115 -7.29 5.94 9.28
N VAL A 116 -6.63 6.93 8.68
CA VAL A 116 -7.21 8.26 8.43
C VAL A 116 -7.98 8.29 7.11
N PHE A 117 -9.20 8.83 7.15
CA PHE A 117 -10.04 9.01 5.97
C PHE A 117 -9.39 9.94 4.95
N SER A 118 -9.28 9.49 3.70
CA SER A 118 -8.59 10.20 2.62
C SER A 118 -9.37 10.11 1.30
N PRO A 119 -10.60 10.66 1.27
CA PRO A 119 -11.51 10.52 0.13
C PRO A 119 -10.90 11.12 -1.13
N ASN A 120 -11.03 10.41 -2.25
CA ASN A 120 -10.53 10.79 -3.57
C ASN A 120 -9.01 11.01 -3.64
N ASN A 121 -8.24 10.42 -2.72
CA ASN A 121 -6.78 10.49 -2.77
C ASN A 121 -6.21 9.62 -3.91
N ALA A 122 -5.57 10.27 -4.88
CA ALA A 122 -5.00 9.60 -6.06
C ALA A 122 -3.80 8.70 -5.73
N ASP A 123 -3.07 8.98 -4.65
CA ASP A 123 -1.97 8.13 -4.20
C ASP A 123 -2.52 6.82 -3.62
N VAL A 124 -3.64 6.87 -2.87
CA VAL A 124 -4.32 5.67 -2.37
C VAL A 124 -4.79 4.78 -3.53
N THR A 125 -5.40 5.36 -4.56
CA THR A 125 -5.73 4.61 -5.79
C THR A 125 -4.51 3.90 -6.35
N ARG A 126 -3.37 4.61 -6.47
CA ARG A 126 -2.17 4.07 -7.09
C ARG A 126 -1.59 2.91 -6.27
N ILE A 127 -1.58 3.04 -4.94
CA ILE A 127 -1.14 1.99 -4.01
C ILE A 127 -2.08 0.78 -4.10
N GLN A 128 -3.41 0.97 -3.99
CA GLN A 128 -4.39 -0.11 -4.13
C GLN A 128 -4.24 -0.84 -5.47
N ALA A 129 -4.02 -0.10 -6.57
CA ALA A 129 -3.79 -0.65 -7.89
C ALA A 129 -2.52 -1.52 -7.99
N ALA A 130 -1.50 -1.27 -7.18
CA ALA A 130 -0.31 -2.11 -7.12
C ALA A 130 -0.35 -3.15 -5.99
N ALA A 131 -1.33 -3.06 -5.07
CA ALA A 131 -1.41 -3.90 -3.88
C ALA A 131 -2.03 -5.28 -4.14
N SER A 132 -3.26 -5.31 -4.66
CA SER A 132 -4.04 -6.54 -4.83
C SER A 132 -5.25 -6.36 -5.75
N ARG A 133 -5.99 -7.43 -6.04
CA ARG A 133 -7.26 -7.44 -6.76
C ARG A 133 -8.30 -8.31 -6.07
N LYS A 134 -9.55 -7.98 -6.32
CA LYS A 134 -10.70 -8.78 -5.89
C LYS A 134 -10.66 -10.15 -6.55
N ILE A 135 -10.92 -11.19 -5.78
CA ILE A 135 -10.99 -12.56 -6.28
C ILE A 135 -12.29 -12.68 -7.08
N THR A 136 -12.18 -12.83 -8.40
CA THR A 136 -13.29 -13.18 -9.28
C THR A 136 -13.33 -14.70 -9.46
N ARG A 137 -14.53 -15.29 -9.56
CA ARG A 137 -14.66 -16.72 -9.88
C ARG A 137 -13.98 -16.99 -11.22
N GLY A 138 -12.84 -17.70 -11.21
CA GLY A 138 -12.10 -18.08 -12.42
C GLY A 138 -10.58 -17.98 -12.35
N ASN A 139 -10.01 -17.38 -11.29
CA ASN A 139 -8.56 -17.23 -11.09
C ASN A 139 -8.10 -17.66 -9.70
#